data_AF-A0A7S2BGP4-F1
#
_entry.id   AF-A0A7S2BGP4-F1
#
_cell.length_a   1.000
_cell.length_b   1.000
_cell.length_c   1.000
_cell.angle_alpha   90.00
_cell.angle_beta   90.00
_cell.angle_gamma   90.00
#
_symmetry.space_group_name_H-M   'P 1'
#
loop_
_entity.id
_entity.type
_entity.pdbx_description
1 polymer ?
#
loop_
_entity_poly.entity_id
_entity_poly.type
_entity_poly.pdbx_seq_one_letter_code
_entity_poly.pdbx_strand_id
1 'polypeptide(L)'
;GGGGGEVNTAMAATKKKTTRTRSGLKLYNKIVRVEKLPPMYPYEYWFVYQFVPDMEWCHLCPVHKVGVFSRGVRKGRDKFMLVAEGEAREIDVPASRCVIVKSNMCLHTTSADEEVFDLLPDKKQEQNTTTTTTTTAE
;
A
#
# COMPACT_ATOMS: atom_id res chain seq x y z
N GLY A 1 44.03 23.36 41.32
CA GLY A 1 42.72 23.67 40.71
C GLY A 1 42.92 23.85 39.22
N GLY A 2 42.15 23.15 38.39
CA GLY A 2 42.25 23.29 36.94
C GLY A 2 41.45 22.23 36.19
N GLY A 3 40.45 22.70 35.43
CA GLY A 3 40.06 22.11 34.14
C GLY A 3 39.16 20.87 34.15
N GLY A 4 37.94 20.99 34.69
CA GLY A 4 36.88 20.03 34.37
C GLY A 4 36.30 20.34 32.99
N GLY A 5 36.56 19.48 32.01
CA GLY A 5 36.04 19.60 30.65
C GLY A 5 34.54 19.35 30.58
N GLU A 6 33.82 20.32 30.03
CA GLU A 6 32.40 20.25 29.69
C GLU A 6 32.20 19.34 28.46
N VAL A 7 31.50 18.22 28.64
CA VAL A 7 31.02 17.39 27.54
C VAL A 7 29.59 17.79 27.18
N ASN A 8 29.45 18.54 26.09
CA ASN A 8 28.16 18.89 25.50
C ASN A 8 27.59 17.69 24.72
N THR A 9 26.71 16.91 25.37
CA THR A 9 25.92 15.86 24.72
C THR A 9 24.69 16.50 24.05
N ALA A 10 24.80 16.81 22.76
CA ALA A 10 23.66 17.20 21.93
C ALA A 10 22.78 15.97 21.64
N MET A 11 21.69 15.79 22.38
CA MET A 11 20.62 14.87 21.98
C MET A 11 19.89 15.46 20.77
N ALA A 12 20.19 14.91 19.59
CA ALA A 12 19.44 15.15 18.37
C ALA A 12 18.00 14.64 18.55
N ALA A 13 17.06 15.57 18.72
CA ALA A 13 15.64 15.28 18.68
C ALA A 13 15.24 14.93 17.23
N THR A 14 15.25 13.64 16.91
CA THR A 14 14.70 13.12 15.65
C THR A 14 13.20 13.36 15.64
N LYS A 15 12.77 14.47 15.04
CA LYS A 15 11.37 14.79 14.79
C LYS A 15 10.77 13.69 13.91
N LYS A 16 10.10 12.72 14.52
CA LYS A 16 9.20 11.78 13.83
C LYS A 16 8.14 12.64 13.14
N LYS A 17 8.26 12.78 11.81
CA LYS A 17 7.20 13.35 10.97
C LYS A 17 6.05 12.36 10.96
N THR A 18 5.19 12.44 11.97
CA THR A 18 3.87 11.83 11.93
C THR A 18 3.13 12.53 10.79
N THR A 19 2.96 11.84 9.68
CA THR A 19 2.11 12.28 8.59
C THR A 19 0.70 12.50 9.14
N ARG A 20 0.33 13.77 9.31
CA ARG A 20 -1.05 14.18 9.65
C ARG A 20 -2.01 13.49 8.70
N THR A 21 -2.87 12.63 9.23
CA THR A 21 -4.06 12.16 8.55
C THR A 21 -4.91 13.39 8.25
N ARG A 22 -5.15 13.66 6.96
CA ARG A 22 -6.14 14.64 6.54
C ARG A 22 -7.50 14.05 6.87
N SER A 23 -8.19 14.65 7.84
CA SER A 23 -9.53 14.29 8.35
C SER A 23 -10.66 14.48 7.31
N GLY A 24 -10.42 14.15 6.04
CA GLY A 24 -11.38 14.20 4.95
C GLY A 24 -11.08 13.23 3.80
N LEU A 25 -10.18 12.26 4.00
CA LEU A 25 -9.90 11.23 3.00
C LEU A 25 -11.03 10.20 3.01
N LYS A 26 -11.85 10.21 1.96
CA LYS A 26 -12.80 9.12 1.67
C LYS A 26 -11.98 7.86 1.35
N LEU A 27 -11.82 6.98 2.34
CA LEU A 27 -11.10 5.72 2.19
C LEU A 27 -11.93 4.64 1.51
N TYR A 28 -13.24 4.84 1.39
CA TYR A 28 -14.16 3.91 0.72
C TYR A 28 -13.71 3.59 -0.72
N ASN A 29 -13.79 2.32 -1.10
CA ASN A 29 -13.40 1.81 -2.42
C ASN A 29 -11.95 2.19 -2.81
N LYS A 30 -11.03 2.07 -1.86
CA LYS A 30 -9.59 2.29 -2.09
C LYS A 30 -8.79 1.04 -1.79
N ILE A 31 -7.73 0.86 -2.57
CA ILE A 31 -6.64 -0.07 -2.23
C ILE A 31 -5.69 0.65 -1.28
N VAL A 32 -5.28 -0.04 -0.22
CA VAL A 32 -4.39 0.45 0.81
C VAL A 32 -3.30 -0.58 1.12
N ARG A 33 -2.19 -0.09 1.68
CA ARG A 33 -1.22 -0.88 2.44
C ARG A 33 -1.44 -0.59 3.92
N VAL A 34 -1.29 -1.60 4.77
CA VAL A 34 -1.44 -1.43 6.21
C VAL A 34 -0.07 -1.40 6.88
N GLU A 35 0.25 -0.33 7.59
CA GLU A 35 1.50 -0.23 8.31
C GLU A 35 1.53 -1.17 9.54
N LYS A 36 2.69 -1.80 9.77
CA LYS A 36 3.00 -2.64 10.95
C LYS A 36 2.02 -3.81 11.14
N LEU A 37 1.62 -4.44 10.05
CA LEU A 37 0.75 -5.62 10.11
C LEU A 37 1.54 -6.83 10.65
N PRO A 38 0.97 -7.65 11.55
CA PRO A 38 1.63 -8.86 12.02
C PRO A 38 1.96 -9.83 10.87
N PRO A 39 3.05 -10.63 10.96
CA PRO A 39 3.47 -11.56 9.89
C PRO A 39 2.43 -12.62 9.50
N MET A 40 1.43 -12.88 10.36
CA MET A 40 0.36 -13.83 10.07
C MET A 40 -0.59 -13.39 8.95
N TYR A 41 -0.49 -12.15 8.50
CA TYR A 41 -1.27 -11.60 7.40
C TYR A 41 -0.37 -11.46 6.16
N PRO A 42 -0.42 -12.39 5.19
CA PRO A 42 0.55 -12.47 4.11
C PRO A 42 0.30 -11.47 2.97
N TYR A 43 -0.78 -10.69 3.02
CA TYR A 43 -1.20 -9.81 1.93
C TYR A 43 -0.56 -8.43 2.04
N GLU A 44 0.07 -7.98 0.95
CA GLU A 44 0.66 -6.65 0.85
C GLU A 44 -0.41 -5.56 0.68
N TYR A 45 -1.47 -5.87 -0.06
CA TYR A 45 -2.53 -4.94 -0.44
C TYR A 45 -3.88 -5.37 0.12
N TRP A 46 -4.69 -4.37 0.44
CA TRP A 46 -5.99 -4.53 1.06
C TRP A 46 -6.98 -3.57 0.43
N PHE A 47 -8.23 -3.99 0.29
CA PHE A 47 -9.32 -3.16 -0.18
C PHE A 47 -10.15 -2.67 1.00
N VAL A 48 -10.48 -1.38 1.03
CA VAL A 48 -11.36 -0.80 2.04
C VAL A 48 -12.81 -1.08 1.65
N TYR A 49 -13.36 -2.14 2.23
CA TYR A 49 -14.73 -2.57 2.01
C TYR A 49 -15.73 -1.68 2.78
N GLN A 50 -15.41 -1.37 4.04
CA GLN A 50 -16.18 -0.43 4.85
C GLN A 50 -15.26 0.56 5.56
N PHE A 51 -15.67 1.82 5.62
CA PHE A 51 -15.01 2.85 6.41
C PHE A 51 -16.04 3.54 7.30
N VAL A 52 -15.80 3.54 8.61
CA VAL A 52 -16.61 4.26 9.60
C VAL A 52 -15.89 5.55 9.99
N PRO A 53 -16.31 6.73 9.49
CA PRO A 53 -15.59 7.97 9.68
C PRO A 53 -15.47 8.40 11.14
N ASP A 54 -16.53 8.21 11.93
CA ASP A 54 -16.58 8.66 13.33
C ASP A 54 -15.60 7.90 14.23
N MET A 55 -15.37 6.61 13.92
CA MET A 55 -14.42 5.76 14.63
C MET A 55 -13.03 5.75 13.98
N GLU A 56 -12.87 6.44 12.86
CA GLU A 56 -11.70 6.35 11.97
C GLU A 56 -11.26 4.89 11.76
N TRP A 57 -12.21 4.02 11.42
CA TRP A 57 -12.01 2.57 11.38
C TRP A 57 -12.31 1.99 10.00
N CYS A 58 -11.46 1.09 9.51
CA CYS A 58 -11.58 0.45 8.22
C CYS A 58 -11.73 -1.06 8.38
N HIS A 59 -12.72 -1.63 7.70
CA HIS A 59 -12.85 -3.05 7.46
C HIS A 59 -12.21 -3.37 6.10
N LEU A 60 -11.24 -4.28 6.10
CA LEU A 60 -10.35 -4.53 4.98
C LEU A 60 -10.43 -5.98 4.49
N CYS A 61 -10.62 -6.12 3.18
CA CYS A 61 -10.55 -7.40 2.48
C CYS A 61 -9.17 -7.57 1.83
N PRO A 62 -8.55 -8.75 1.92
CA PRO A 62 -7.25 -8.99 1.31
C PRO A 62 -7.31 -8.98 -0.22
N VAL A 63 -6.24 -8.48 -0.84
CA VAL A 63 -6.10 -8.41 -2.30
C VAL A 63 -4.90 -9.26 -2.71
N HIS A 64 -5.07 -10.09 -3.74
CA HIS A 64 -4.00 -10.96 -4.24
C HIS A 64 -3.71 -10.73 -5.73
N LYS A 65 -2.50 -11.11 -6.16
CA LYS A 65 -2.10 -11.07 -7.56
C LYS A 65 -2.66 -12.31 -8.28
N VAL A 66 -3.44 -12.08 -9.34
CA VAL A 66 -4.07 -13.15 -10.13
C VAL A 66 -3.40 -13.37 -11.49
N GLY A 67 -2.46 -12.50 -11.87
CA GLY A 67 -1.71 -12.65 -13.11
C GLY A 67 -1.18 -11.33 -13.63
N VAL A 68 -1.02 -11.24 -14.96
CA VAL A 68 -0.46 -10.09 -15.66
C VAL A 68 -1.37 -9.69 -16.83
N PHE A 69 -1.51 -8.40 -17.11
CA PHE A 69 -2.20 -7.90 -18.29
C PHE A 69 -1.45 -8.31 -19.57
N SER A 70 -2.12 -9.01 -20.49
CA SER A 70 -1.50 -9.55 -21.70
C SER A 70 -1.57 -8.61 -22.91
N ARG A 71 -2.45 -7.60 -22.88
CA ARG A 71 -2.75 -6.70 -24.02
C ARG A 71 -3.08 -5.28 -23.55
N GLY A 72 -3.06 -4.33 -24.49
CA GLY A 72 -3.41 -2.92 -24.26
C GLY A 72 -2.34 -2.11 -23.52
N VAL A 73 -2.70 -0.90 -23.09
CA VAL A 73 -1.78 0.05 -22.40
C VAL A 73 -1.25 -0.44 -21.05
N ARG A 74 -1.85 -1.49 -20.49
CA ARG A 74 -1.45 -2.11 -19.21
C ARG A 74 -0.59 -3.36 -19.40
N LYS A 75 -0.27 -3.75 -20.63
CA LYS A 75 0.47 -4.99 -20.93
C LYS A 75 1.74 -5.10 -20.09
N GLY A 76 1.95 -6.25 -19.45
CA GLY A 76 3.10 -6.52 -18.59
C GLY A 76 2.92 -6.08 -17.13
N ARG A 77 1.84 -5.39 -16.78
CA ARG A 77 1.54 -5.00 -15.40
C ARG A 77 0.73 -6.06 -14.67
N ASP A 78 0.88 -6.11 -13.36
CA ASP A 78 0.21 -7.08 -12.51
C ASP A 78 -1.30 -6.81 -12.39
N LYS A 79 -2.08 -7.88 -12.36
CA LYS A 79 -3.52 -7.87 -12.08
C LYS A 79 -3.76 -8.27 -10.64
N PHE A 80 -4.59 -7.50 -9.96
CA PHE A 80 -4.99 -7.76 -8.59
C PHE A 80 -6.50 -7.93 -8.49
N MET A 81 -6.96 -8.80 -7.59
CA MET A 81 -8.38 -9.04 -7.30
C MET A 81 -8.56 -9.21 -5.79
N LEU A 82 -9.80 -9.03 -5.32
CA LEU A 82 -10.17 -9.45 -3.96
C LEU A 82 -10.01 -10.96 -3.83
N VAL A 83 -9.57 -11.40 -2.66
CA VAL A 83 -9.70 -12.82 -2.31
C VAL A 83 -11.18 -13.10 -2.02
N ALA A 84 -11.68 -14.25 -2.47
CA ALA A 84 -13.08 -14.62 -2.28
C ALA A 84 -13.45 -14.67 -0.79
N GLU A 85 -14.71 -14.32 -0.50
CA GLU A 85 -15.26 -14.37 0.86
C GLU A 85 -15.06 -15.76 1.48
N GLY A 86 -14.53 -15.79 2.71
CA GLY A 86 -14.27 -17.02 3.45
C GLY A 86 -12.95 -17.73 3.13
N GLU A 87 -12.21 -17.34 2.08
CA GLU A 87 -10.90 -17.94 1.76
C GLU A 87 -9.73 -17.29 2.53
N ALA A 88 -9.89 -16.03 2.93
CA ALA A 88 -8.86 -15.30 3.67
C ALA A 88 -9.46 -14.46 4.79
N ARG A 89 -8.64 -14.23 5.80
CA ARG A 89 -9.03 -13.45 6.97
C ARG A 89 -9.07 -11.96 6.63
N GLU A 90 -10.27 -11.40 6.75
CA GLU A 90 -10.50 -9.95 6.77
C GLU A 90 -10.02 -9.34 8.08
N ILE A 91 -9.69 -8.05 8.03
CA ILE A 91 -9.14 -7.36 9.19
C ILE A 91 -9.79 -6.00 9.41
N ASP A 92 -9.82 -5.63 10.68
CA ASP A 92 -10.33 -4.38 11.18
C ASP A 92 -9.17 -3.55 11.72
N VAL A 93 -8.94 -2.38 11.13
CA VAL A 93 -7.79 -1.53 11.49
C VAL A 93 -8.16 -0.05 11.57
N PRO A 94 -7.47 0.73 12.43
CA PRO A 94 -7.56 2.18 12.40
C PRO A 94 -7.13 2.73 11.03
N ALA A 95 -7.91 3.67 10.49
CA ALA A 95 -7.66 4.37 9.23
C ALA A 95 -6.29 5.06 9.19
N SER A 96 -5.76 5.47 10.34
CA SER A 96 -4.43 6.06 10.48
C SER A 96 -3.28 5.12 10.08
N ARG A 97 -3.53 3.81 10.02
CA ARG A 97 -2.56 2.80 9.54
C ARG A 97 -2.67 2.50 8.05
N CYS A 98 -3.71 3.01 7.39
CA CYS A 98 -3.96 2.76 5.98
C CYS A 98 -3.23 3.79 5.10
N VAL A 99 -2.33 3.30 4.25
CA VAL A 99 -1.63 4.10 3.24
C VAL A 99 -2.28 3.82 1.89
N ILE A 100 -2.96 4.82 1.32
CA ILE A 100 -3.67 4.68 0.04
C ILE A 100 -2.68 4.37 -1.09
N VAL A 101 -2.94 3.29 -1.82
CA VAL A 101 -2.27 2.92 -3.05
C VAL A 101 -3.11 3.39 -4.22
N LYS A 102 -2.49 4.13 -5.15
CA LYS A 102 -3.17 4.56 -6.37
C LYS A 102 -3.49 3.34 -7.22
N SER A 103 -4.74 3.23 -7.64
CA SER A 103 -5.23 2.07 -8.38
C SER A 103 -6.27 2.51 -9.40
N ASN A 104 -6.36 1.76 -10.50
CA ASN A 104 -7.44 1.87 -11.46
C ASN A 104 -8.28 0.59 -11.41
N MET A 105 -9.59 0.73 -11.28
CA MET A 105 -10.54 -0.36 -11.50
C MET A 105 -10.65 -0.61 -13.01
N CYS A 106 -10.35 -1.83 -13.43
CA CYS A 106 -10.22 -2.19 -14.84
C CYS A 106 -11.48 -2.85 -15.41
N LEU A 107 -12.27 -3.51 -14.56
CA LEU A 107 -13.60 -4.00 -14.87
C LEU A 107 -14.60 -3.24 -14.00
N HIS A 108 -15.68 -2.74 -14.60
CA HIS A 108 -16.86 -2.28 -13.88
C HIS A 108 -17.85 -3.44 -13.82
N THR A 109 -17.56 -4.40 -12.95
CA THR A 109 -18.45 -5.51 -12.64
C THR A 109 -19.46 -5.08 -11.60
N THR A 110 -20.61 -5.75 -11.56
CA THR A 110 -21.59 -5.57 -10.47
C THR A 110 -21.15 -6.24 -9.18
N SER A 111 -20.27 -7.25 -9.28
CA SER A 111 -19.65 -7.92 -8.13
C SER A 111 -18.26 -7.33 -7.86
N ALA A 112 -18.01 -6.96 -6.60
CA ALA A 112 -16.71 -6.47 -6.13
C ALA A 112 -15.63 -7.56 -6.22
N ASP A 113 -16.00 -8.83 -6.06
CA ASP A 113 -15.07 -9.97 -6.10
C ASP A 113 -14.54 -10.25 -7.50
N GLU A 114 -15.25 -9.79 -8.52
CA GLU A 114 -14.83 -9.90 -9.93
C GLU A 114 -14.04 -8.67 -10.39
N GLU A 115 -13.89 -7.65 -9.54
CA GLU A 115 -13.18 -6.44 -9.90
C GLU A 115 -11.67 -6.70 -10.03
N VAL A 116 -11.13 -6.25 -11.16
CA VAL A 116 -9.70 -6.30 -11.42
C VAL A 116 -9.10 -4.92 -11.19
N PHE A 117 -8.10 -4.87 -10.32
CA PHE A 117 -7.35 -3.67 -9.99
C PHE A 117 -5.99 -3.65 -10.68
N ASP A 118 -5.64 -2.49 -11.25
CA ASP A 118 -4.32 -2.16 -11.76
C ASP A 118 -3.66 -1.17 -10.80
N LEU A 119 -2.74 -1.66 -9.96
CA LEU A 119 -2.06 -0.86 -8.95
C LEU A 119 -0.94 -0.04 -9.61
N LEU A 120 -1.00 1.27 -9.46
CA LEU A 120 -0.03 2.20 -10.01
C LEU A 120 1.19 2.29 -9.07
N PRO A 121 2.41 2.32 -9.62
CA PRO A 121 3.59 2.56 -8.81
C PRO A 121 3.47 3.91 -8.10
N ASP A 122 3.94 3.96 -6.86
CA ASP A 122 4.04 5.23 -6.15
C ASP A 122 4.94 6.18 -6.95
N LYS A 123 4.48 7.41 -7.19
CA LYS A 123 5.26 8.47 -7.88
C LYS A 123 6.58 8.86 -7.17
N LYS A 124 7.02 8.09 -6.17
CA LYS A 124 8.26 8.30 -5.41
C LYS A 124 9.44 7.45 -5.87
N GLN A 125 9.31 6.62 -6.90
CA GLN A 125 10.46 5.90 -7.48
C GLN A 125 10.39 5.89 -9.01
N GLU A 126 10.72 7.04 -9.59
CA GLU A 126 11.10 7.14 -11.00
C GLU A 126 12.55 7.64 -11.03
N GLN A 127 13.47 6.71 -10.74
CA GLN A 127 14.91 6.74 -10.99
C GLN A 127 15.54 5.51 -10.34
N ASN A 128 15.57 4.39 -11.07
CA ASN A 128 16.62 3.34 -11.07
C ASN A 128 16.06 2.00 -11.57
N THR A 129 15.67 1.92 -12.83
CA THR A 129 15.76 0.66 -13.59
C THR A 129 16.33 0.97 -14.97
N THR A 130 17.62 1.26 -14.98
CA THR A 130 18.44 1.27 -16.20
C THR A 130 18.76 -0.18 -16.56
N THR A 131 18.27 -0.61 -17.72
CA THR A 131 18.95 -1.43 -18.73
C THR A 131 19.94 -2.50 -18.26
N THR A 132 19.58 -3.78 -18.46
CA THR A 132 20.57 -4.79 -18.87
C THR A 132 20.03 -5.56 -20.07
N THR A 133 20.30 -5.02 -21.26
CA THR A 133 20.36 -5.78 -22.51
C THR A 133 21.66 -6.58 -22.45
N THR A 134 21.60 -7.90 -22.28
CA THR A 134 22.76 -8.77 -22.56
C THR A 134 22.56 -9.40 -23.92
N THR A 135 23.17 -8.75 -24.90
CA THR A 135 23.63 -9.37 -26.14
C THR A 135 24.67 -10.43 -25.79
N THR A 136 24.45 -11.67 -26.20
CA THR A 136 25.55 -12.59 -26.50
C THR A 136 25.26 -13.19 -27.87
N ALA A 137 25.96 -12.66 -28.86
CA ALA A 137 26.25 -13.32 -30.12
C ALA A 137 27.46 -14.23 -29.88
N GLU A 138 27.36 -15.51 -30.26
CA GLU A 138 28.08 -16.19 -31.36
C GLU A 138 27.84 -17.70 -31.26
#